data_AF-A0A194X6T7-F1
#
_entry.id   AF-A0A194X6T7-F1
#
_cell.length_a   1.000
_cell.length_b   1.000
_cell.length_c   1.000
_cell.angle_alpha   90.00
_cell.angle_beta   90.00
_cell.angle_gamma   90.00
#
_symmetry.space_group_name_H-M   'P 1'
#
loop_
_entity.id
_entity.type
_entity.pdbx_description
1 polymer ?
#
loop_
_entity_poly.entity_id
_entity_poly.type
_entity_poly.pdbx_seq_one_letter_code
_entity_poly.pdbx_strand_id
1 'polypeptide(L)'
;MYTGSILVLALSAATMVSAHGKVLSVVGNAGGNGTALGIKGASIATFGPNSATEKDTTVFGGNANDPTTNGLGKTTASGTLKVADLADTMAASGSTLPQVSADGTGTITGTWRIVTSDGTANNKNGDLFAVIDSTGTGAYSTGTQLTATSDMVGNGQGNVVQRTVTRALRALGKRATNVGADAPFTVKIPAGTTCTGTDATSGATNFCLMKIANNNNAGPFGGSIAFQVAGASTSSNTTAAATTATQANAKAAKAGKTARREQMFKA
;
A
#
# COMPACT_ATOMS: atom_id res chain seq x y z
N MET A 1 -4.27 -48.77 42.89
CA MET A 1 -4.52 -47.36 42.53
C MET A 1 -3.59 -47.03 41.37
N TYR A 2 -4.11 -46.97 40.13
CA TYR A 2 -3.32 -46.53 38.97
C TYR A 2 -4.13 -45.50 38.22
N THR A 3 -3.79 -44.24 38.46
CA THR A 3 -4.28 -43.06 37.75
C THR A 3 -3.73 -43.08 36.32
N GLY A 4 -4.58 -43.48 35.37
CA GLY A 4 -4.28 -43.37 33.94
C GLY A 4 -4.42 -41.91 33.50
N SER A 5 -3.30 -41.19 33.44
CA SER A 5 -3.26 -39.84 32.89
C SER A 5 -3.53 -39.85 31.39
N ILE A 6 -4.59 -39.16 31.01
CA ILE A 6 -5.00 -38.85 29.64
C ILE A 6 -3.96 -37.89 29.03
N LEU A 7 -3.33 -38.29 27.92
CA LEU A 7 -2.53 -37.40 27.08
C LEU A 7 -3.35 -37.05 25.83
N VAL A 8 -4.05 -35.91 25.86
CA VAL A 8 -4.65 -35.33 24.64
C VAL A 8 -3.55 -34.59 23.89
N LEU A 9 -3.05 -35.18 22.80
CA LEU A 9 -2.25 -34.47 21.80
C LEU A 9 -3.17 -33.45 21.09
N ALA A 10 -3.10 -32.20 21.52
CA ALA A 10 -3.67 -31.09 20.75
C ALA A 10 -2.85 -30.91 19.48
N LEU A 11 -3.33 -31.48 18.37
CA LEU A 11 -2.79 -31.27 17.04
C LEU A 11 -3.12 -29.82 16.63
N SER A 12 -2.23 -28.88 16.96
CA SER A 12 -2.30 -27.52 16.44
C SER A 12 -2.09 -27.57 14.93
N ALA A 13 -3.19 -27.67 14.18
CA ALA A 13 -3.20 -27.50 12.75
C ALA A 13 -2.86 -26.03 12.43
N ALA A 14 -1.58 -25.68 12.54
CA ALA A 14 -1.03 -24.53 11.84
C ALA A 14 -1.07 -24.87 10.35
N THR A 15 -2.25 -24.71 9.74
CA THR A 15 -2.36 -24.63 8.29
C THR A 15 -1.60 -23.37 7.90
N MET A 16 -0.30 -23.53 7.65
CA MET A 16 0.55 -22.56 7.01
C MET A 16 -0.05 -22.38 5.62
N VAL A 17 -0.95 -21.41 5.51
CA VAL A 17 -1.53 -20.98 4.25
C VAL A 17 -0.37 -20.57 3.39
N SER A 18 -0.11 -21.35 2.34
CA SER A 18 0.86 -21.06 1.32
C SER A 18 0.06 -20.43 0.17
N ALA A 19 0.20 -19.12 -0.11
CA ALA A 19 0.71 -18.89 -1.46
C ALA A 19 0.56 -17.59 -2.27
N HIS A 20 -0.05 -16.52 -1.77
CA HIS A 20 0.63 -15.22 -1.77
C HIS A 20 0.87 -14.49 -3.13
N GLY A 21 0.10 -13.43 -3.35
CA GLY A 21 0.53 -12.29 -4.16
C GLY A 21 0.73 -11.08 -3.25
N LYS A 22 1.71 -10.22 -3.55
CA LYS A 22 2.00 -9.03 -2.72
C LYS A 22 2.30 -7.80 -3.57
N VAL A 23 1.99 -6.63 -3.02
CA VAL A 23 2.30 -5.34 -3.66
C VAL A 23 3.69 -4.88 -3.19
N LEU A 24 4.65 -4.80 -4.11
CA LEU A 24 6.05 -4.49 -3.78
C LEU A 24 6.35 -3.00 -3.74
N SER A 25 5.75 -2.28 -4.68
CA SER A 25 6.04 -0.88 -4.93
C SER A 25 4.85 -0.24 -5.60
N VAL A 26 4.59 1.01 -5.26
CA VAL A 26 3.53 1.83 -5.84
C VAL A 26 4.01 3.26 -6.01
N VAL A 27 3.60 3.88 -7.10
CA VAL A 27 3.86 5.28 -7.44
C VAL A 27 2.53 5.90 -7.85
N GLY A 28 2.28 7.12 -7.40
CA GLY A 28 1.13 7.90 -7.86
C GLY A 28 1.52 8.74 -9.07
N ASN A 29 0.54 9.06 -9.93
CA ASN A 29 0.79 9.85 -11.14
C ASN A 29 1.28 11.28 -10.86
N ALA A 30 1.08 11.81 -9.65
CA ALA A 30 1.64 13.07 -9.19
C ALA A 30 2.95 12.90 -8.39
N GLY A 31 3.55 11.71 -8.41
CA GLY A 31 4.82 11.38 -7.78
C GLY A 31 4.68 10.60 -6.47
N GLY A 32 5.74 10.64 -5.66
CA GLY A 32 5.85 9.85 -4.43
C GLY A 32 6.09 8.36 -4.67
N ASN A 33 6.42 7.63 -3.62
CA ASN A 33 6.67 6.19 -3.69
C ASN A 33 6.19 5.51 -2.41
N GLY A 34 5.77 4.26 -2.55
CA GLY A 34 5.21 3.47 -1.46
C GLY A 34 5.44 1.99 -1.67
N THR A 35 5.16 1.21 -0.62
CA THR A 35 4.99 -0.23 -0.68
C THR A 35 3.77 -0.61 0.15
N ALA A 36 3.35 -1.87 0.14
CA ALA A 36 2.32 -2.31 1.07
C ALA A 36 2.84 -2.36 2.50
N LEU A 37 1.94 -2.13 3.46
CA LEU A 37 2.23 -2.30 4.88
C LEU A 37 2.77 -3.70 5.14
N GLY A 38 3.82 -3.77 5.97
CA GLY A 38 4.42 -5.03 6.37
C GLY A 38 5.40 -5.65 5.36
N ILE A 39 5.65 -4.99 4.22
CA ILE A 39 6.67 -5.42 3.26
C ILE A 39 8.07 -5.16 3.83
N LYS A 40 8.90 -6.20 3.91
CA LYS A 40 10.28 -6.11 4.40
C LYS A 40 11.33 -6.08 3.29
N GLY A 41 10.89 -5.96 2.03
CA GLY A 41 11.74 -5.76 0.86
C GLY A 41 12.82 -6.83 0.70
N ALA A 42 14.07 -6.40 0.47
CA ALA A 42 15.21 -7.28 0.19
C ALA A 42 15.60 -8.23 1.34
N SER A 43 15.03 -8.07 2.54
CA SER A 43 15.27 -8.99 3.65
C SER A 43 14.50 -10.32 3.53
N ILE A 44 13.51 -10.40 2.63
CA ILE A 44 12.78 -11.63 2.31
C ILE A 44 13.31 -12.20 1.00
N ALA A 45 13.58 -13.50 0.98
CA ALA A 45 14.10 -14.16 -0.21
C ALA A 45 13.09 -14.07 -1.37
N THR A 46 13.55 -13.76 -2.58
CA THR A 46 12.68 -13.76 -3.76
C THR A 46 12.39 -15.18 -4.25
N PHE A 47 13.41 -16.05 -4.19
CA PHE A 47 13.37 -17.43 -4.67
C PHE A 47 13.73 -18.41 -3.55
N GLY A 48 13.21 -19.63 -3.65
CA GLY A 48 13.48 -20.70 -2.68
C GLY A 48 12.20 -21.31 -2.13
N PRO A 49 12.26 -22.00 -0.98
CA PRO A 49 11.07 -22.60 -0.37
C PRO A 49 10.08 -21.52 0.04
N ASN A 50 8.80 -21.83 -0.10
CA ASN A 50 7.65 -21.00 0.25
C ASN A 50 7.78 -20.33 1.64
N SER A 51 8.25 -21.06 2.65
CA SER A 51 8.49 -20.54 4.01
C SER A 51 9.53 -19.41 4.11
N ALA A 52 10.38 -19.26 3.10
CA ALA A 52 11.38 -18.20 3.02
C ALA A 52 10.93 -17.01 2.16
N THR A 53 10.04 -17.22 1.19
CA THR A 53 9.68 -16.22 0.16
C THR A 53 8.37 -15.48 0.42
N GLU A 54 7.53 -16.02 1.31
CA GLU A 54 6.16 -15.58 1.52
C GLU A 54 5.97 -14.69 2.76
N LYS A 55 7.05 -14.45 3.51
CA LYS A 55 6.94 -13.92 4.87
C LYS A 55 6.30 -12.54 4.94
N ASP A 56 6.40 -11.76 3.89
CA ASP A 56 5.89 -10.39 3.78
C ASP A 56 4.60 -10.30 2.95
N THR A 57 3.97 -11.42 2.60
CA THR A 57 2.69 -11.35 1.92
C THR A 57 1.56 -11.16 2.92
N THR A 58 0.72 -10.15 2.67
CA THR A 58 -0.43 -9.88 3.51
C THR A 58 -1.53 -10.88 3.21
N VAL A 59 -2.00 -11.54 4.26
CA VAL A 59 -3.20 -12.36 4.26
C VAL A 59 -4.31 -11.57 4.92
N PHE A 60 -5.39 -11.32 4.17
CA PHE A 60 -6.60 -10.71 4.71
C PHE A 60 -7.54 -11.79 5.25
N GLY A 61 -8.30 -11.45 6.30
CA GLY A 61 -9.43 -12.28 6.73
C GLY A 61 -10.64 -12.07 5.83
N GLY A 62 -11.65 -12.93 5.98
CA GLY A 62 -12.93 -12.81 5.30
C GLY A 62 -13.10 -13.75 4.10
N ASN A 63 -14.08 -13.44 3.25
CA ASN A 63 -14.40 -14.23 2.06
C ASN A 63 -13.47 -13.83 0.90
N ALA A 64 -12.91 -14.82 0.19
CA ALA A 64 -12.06 -14.63 -0.98
C ALA A 64 -12.64 -13.71 -2.05
N ASN A 65 -13.96 -13.73 -2.22
CA ASN A 65 -14.66 -12.94 -3.24
C ASN A 65 -15.24 -11.63 -2.70
N ASP A 66 -14.95 -11.28 -1.44
CA ASP A 66 -15.37 -10.03 -0.82
C ASP A 66 -14.14 -9.23 -0.34
N PRO A 67 -13.70 -8.22 -1.12
CA PRO A 67 -12.54 -7.44 -0.76
C PRO A 67 -12.81 -6.43 0.37
N THR A 68 -14.09 -6.24 0.75
CA THR A 68 -14.52 -5.18 1.65
C THR A 68 -14.41 -5.55 3.13
N THR A 69 -13.93 -6.76 3.47
CA THR A 69 -13.70 -7.12 4.88
C THR A 69 -12.72 -6.15 5.55
N ASN A 70 -13.07 -5.63 6.73
CA ASN A 70 -12.23 -4.68 7.47
C ASN A 70 -10.89 -5.30 7.91
N GLY A 71 -9.91 -4.43 8.19
CA GLY A 71 -8.62 -4.78 8.75
C GLY A 71 -7.50 -4.83 7.70
N LEU A 72 -6.29 -4.55 8.18
CA LEU A 72 -5.08 -4.40 7.35
C LEU A 72 -4.40 -5.74 7.02
N GLY A 73 -4.95 -6.85 7.52
CA GLY A 73 -4.39 -8.18 7.34
C GLY A 73 -3.20 -8.45 8.26
N LYS A 74 -2.48 -9.53 7.95
CA LYS A 74 -1.28 -9.95 8.68
C LYS A 74 -0.24 -10.51 7.73
N THR A 75 1.03 -10.35 8.07
CA THR A 75 2.13 -11.06 7.41
C THR A 75 2.83 -11.99 8.41
N THR A 76 3.56 -12.98 7.93
CA THR A 76 4.35 -13.86 8.80
C THR A 76 5.55 -13.11 9.42
N ALA A 77 6.11 -12.14 8.70
CA ALA A 77 7.26 -11.34 9.15
C ALA A 77 6.90 -10.26 10.16
N SER A 78 5.73 -9.64 10.01
CA SER A 78 5.33 -8.45 10.79
C SER A 78 4.15 -8.72 11.74
N GLY A 79 3.53 -9.89 11.65
CA GLY A 79 2.32 -10.21 12.42
C GLY A 79 1.11 -9.44 11.91
N THR A 80 0.16 -9.15 12.81
CA THR A 80 -1.03 -8.34 12.49
C THR A 80 -0.62 -6.91 12.15
N LEU A 81 -0.97 -6.46 10.95
CA LEU A 81 -0.60 -5.15 10.46
C LEU A 81 -1.44 -4.04 11.11
N LYS A 82 -0.80 -2.91 11.33
CA LYS A 82 -1.35 -1.70 11.95
C LYS A 82 -1.02 -0.48 11.10
N VAL A 83 -1.80 0.58 11.27
CA VAL A 83 -1.51 1.87 10.63
C VAL A 83 -0.10 2.38 11.00
N ALA A 84 0.35 2.13 12.23
CA ALA A 84 1.70 2.49 12.68
C ALA A 84 2.84 1.83 11.87
N ASP A 85 2.57 0.73 11.16
CA ASP A 85 3.55 0.08 10.26
C ASP A 85 3.81 0.94 9.00
N LEU A 86 3.06 2.04 8.82
CA LEU A 86 3.32 3.03 7.80
C LEU A 86 4.69 3.69 7.98
N ALA A 87 5.18 3.82 9.21
CA ALA A 87 6.51 4.37 9.48
C ALA A 87 7.62 3.50 8.86
N ASP A 88 7.55 2.19 9.06
CA ASP A 88 8.44 1.21 8.42
C ASP A 88 8.32 1.27 6.90
N THR A 89 7.09 1.40 6.40
CA THR A 89 6.79 1.48 4.97
C THR A 89 7.45 2.70 4.34
N MET A 90 7.29 3.88 4.94
CA MET A 90 7.91 5.12 4.46
C MET A 90 9.44 5.11 4.62
N ALA A 91 9.96 4.47 5.68
CA ALA A 91 11.40 4.27 5.81
C ALA A 91 11.97 3.41 4.67
N ALA A 92 11.20 2.44 4.16
CA ALA A 92 11.60 1.57 3.06
C ALA A 92 11.40 2.20 1.67
N SER A 93 10.37 3.03 1.47
CA SER A 93 9.99 3.56 0.14
C SER A 93 10.32 5.03 -0.09
N GLY A 94 10.65 5.78 0.96
CA GLY A 94 10.89 7.22 0.94
C GLY A 94 9.84 8.00 1.74
N SER A 95 10.16 9.26 2.07
CA SER A 95 9.37 10.11 2.97
C SER A 95 8.10 10.70 2.34
N THR A 96 7.88 10.53 1.03
CA THR A 96 6.72 11.05 0.33
C THR A 96 5.85 9.89 -0.14
N LEU A 97 4.65 9.77 0.44
CA LEU A 97 3.65 8.79 0.02
C LEU A 97 3.30 8.96 -1.47
N PRO A 98 2.81 7.92 -2.16
CA PRO A 98 2.25 8.04 -3.50
C PRO A 98 1.21 9.18 -3.57
N GLN A 99 1.38 10.07 -4.54
CA GLN A 99 0.52 11.23 -4.76
C GLN A 99 -0.33 11.04 -6.00
N VAL A 100 -1.64 11.25 -5.91
CA VAL A 100 -2.55 11.14 -7.06
C VAL A 100 -3.21 12.48 -7.40
N SER A 101 -3.39 12.76 -8.70
CA SER A 101 -4.07 13.98 -9.13
C SER A 101 -5.51 14.05 -8.61
N ALA A 102 -5.94 15.24 -8.16
CA ALA A 102 -7.29 15.49 -7.64
C ALA A 102 -8.38 15.63 -8.73
N ASP A 103 -7.99 15.82 -10.00
CA ASP A 103 -8.84 16.17 -11.14
C ASP A 103 -9.58 14.96 -11.77
N GLY A 104 -9.52 13.78 -11.14
CA GLY A 104 -10.12 12.55 -11.67
C GLY A 104 -9.26 11.80 -12.69
N THR A 105 -8.05 12.30 -12.97
CA THR A 105 -7.01 11.56 -13.72
C THR A 105 -6.07 10.79 -12.82
N GLY A 106 -6.27 10.87 -11.49
CA GLY A 106 -5.43 10.22 -10.49
C GLY A 106 -5.30 8.71 -10.72
N THR A 107 -4.06 8.22 -10.71
CA THR A 107 -3.78 6.77 -10.81
C THR A 107 -2.69 6.37 -9.85
N ILE A 108 -2.82 5.17 -9.29
CA ILE A 108 -1.71 4.45 -8.64
C ILE A 108 -1.25 3.35 -9.59
N THR A 109 0.04 3.35 -9.91
CA THR A 109 0.71 2.27 -10.64
C THR A 109 1.61 1.51 -9.69
N GLY A 110 1.71 0.20 -9.82
CA GLY A 110 2.57 -0.58 -8.94
C GLY A 110 3.00 -1.92 -9.52
N THR A 111 3.76 -2.65 -8.72
CA THR A 111 4.26 -3.97 -9.07
C THR A 111 3.65 -5.02 -8.14
N TRP A 112 2.97 -5.98 -8.75
CA TRP A 112 2.46 -7.17 -8.09
C TRP A 112 3.44 -8.32 -8.23
N ARG A 113 3.91 -8.87 -7.12
CA ARG A 113 4.72 -10.08 -7.05
C ARG A 113 3.80 -11.29 -6.95
N ILE A 114 3.90 -12.17 -7.93
CA ILE A 114 3.35 -13.53 -7.87
C ILE A 114 4.36 -14.38 -7.08
N VAL A 115 4.12 -14.56 -5.79
CA VAL A 115 5.05 -15.33 -4.94
C VAL A 115 4.97 -16.80 -5.28
N THR A 116 3.75 -17.35 -5.40
CA THR A 116 3.54 -18.68 -5.97
C THR A 116 2.41 -18.73 -6.99
N SER A 117 2.21 -19.90 -7.59
CA SER A 117 1.26 -20.15 -8.69
C SER A 117 -0.21 -19.77 -8.43
N ASP A 118 -0.60 -19.49 -7.19
CA ASP A 118 -1.96 -19.11 -6.81
C ASP A 118 -2.08 -17.62 -6.40
N GLY A 119 -1.01 -16.85 -6.60
CA GLY A 119 -0.93 -15.39 -6.40
C GLY A 119 -1.31 -14.55 -7.63
N THR A 120 -2.07 -15.11 -8.59
CA THR A 120 -2.44 -14.44 -9.84
C THR A 120 -3.64 -13.50 -9.67
N ALA A 121 -3.99 -12.77 -10.73
CA ALA A 121 -5.21 -11.96 -10.80
C ALA A 121 -6.50 -12.78 -10.56
N ASN A 122 -7.59 -12.06 -10.34
CA ASN A 122 -8.91 -12.63 -10.04
C ASN A 122 -9.56 -13.22 -11.27
N ASN A 123 -9.29 -12.72 -12.46
CA ASN A 123 -9.96 -13.17 -13.67
C ASN A 123 -9.05 -13.10 -14.90
N LYS A 124 -9.56 -13.59 -16.03
CA LYS A 124 -8.83 -13.62 -17.31
C LYS A 124 -8.49 -12.24 -17.87
N ASN A 125 -9.12 -11.18 -17.37
CA ASN A 125 -8.86 -9.79 -17.77
C ASN A 125 -7.73 -9.16 -16.95
N GLY A 126 -7.20 -9.89 -15.95
CA GLY A 126 -6.11 -9.43 -15.10
C GLY A 126 -6.54 -8.50 -13.96
N ASP A 127 -7.81 -8.57 -13.57
CA ASP A 127 -8.34 -7.73 -12.50
C ASP A 127 -7.93 -8.26 -11.12
N LEU A 128 -7.48 -7.37 -10.25
CA LEU A 128 -7.42 -7.54 -8.80
C LEU A 128 -8.50 -6.68 -8.16
N PHE A 129 -8.91 -7.04 -6.95
CA PHE A 129 -9.76 -6.17 -6.17
C PHE A 129 -8.95 -5.00 -5.63
N ALA A 130 -9.55 -3.82 -5.66
CA ALA A 130 -9.05 -2.66 -4.93
C ALA A 130 -10.18 -2.06 -4.08
N VAL A 131 -9.88 -1.58 -2.87
CA VAL A 131 -10.86 -0.88 -2.03
C VAL A 131 -10.18 0.29 -1.34
N ILE A 132 -10.68 1.50 -1.54
CA ILE A 132 -10.21 2.71 -0.86
C ILE A 132 -10.99 2.89 0.44
N ASP A 133 -10.26 3.02 1.54
CA ASP A 133 -10.73 3.55 2.81
C ASP A 133 -10.21 4.99 2.96
N SER A 134 -11.13 5.95 2.89
CA SER A 134 -10.86 7.39 3.04
C SER A 134 -10.42 7.76 4.45
N THR A 135 -10.77 6.96 5.47
CA THR A 135 -10.42 7.23 6.86
C THR A 135 -8.99 6.85 7.20
N GLY A 136 -8.35 6.03 6.37
CA GLY A 136 -6.98 5.54 6.60
C GLY A 136 -6.85 4.59 7.79
N THR A 137 -7.93 3.92 8.21
CA THR A 137 -7.96 3.07 9.41
C THR A 137 -8.02 1.56 9.10
N GLY A 138 -8.28 1.19 7.84
CA GLY A 138 -8.58 -0.19 7.42
C GLY A 138 -10.08 -0.51 7.41
N ALA A 139 -10.95 0.50 7.37
CA ALA A 139 -12.40 0.39 7.33
C ALA A 139 -12.94 0.10 5.91
N TYR A 140 -12.47 -0.98 5.30
CA TYR A 140 -12.79 -1.33 3.91
C TYR A 140 -14.26 -1.66 3.64
N SER A 141 -15.04 -2.01 4.67
CA SER A 141 -16.46 -2.38 4.53
C SER A 141 -17.35 -1.21 4.12
N THR A 142 -16.92 0.01 4.44
CA THR A 142 -17.54 1.27 4.01
C THR A 142 -16.73 1.94 2.91
N GLY A 143 -15.74 1.25 2.36
CA GLY A 143 -14.82 1.78 1.38
C GLY A 143 -15.41 1.85 -0.02
N THR A 144 -14.71 2.56 -0.90
CA THR A 144 -15.03 2.61 -2.32
C THR A 144 -14.32 1.48 -3.05
N GLN A 145 -15.08 0.51 -3.56
CA GLN A 145 -14.53 -0.60 -4.34
C GLN A 145 -14.13 -0.14 -5.74
N LEU A 146 -12.97 -0.61 -6.17
CA LEU A 146 -12.32 -0.34 -7.46
C LEU A 146 -11.75 -1.66 -8.01
N THR A 147 -11.15 -1.54 -9.19
CA THR A 147 -10.39 -2.61 -9.83
C THR A 147 -8.95 -2.15 -10.02
N ALA A 148 -7.99 -3.01 -9.66
CA ALA A 148 -6.61 -2.86 -10.14
C ALA A 148 -6.43 -3.75 -11.36
N THR A 149 -6.08 -3.17 -12.50
CA THR A 149 -5.88 -3.93 -13.74
C THR A 149 -4.40 -4.26 -13.88
N SER A 150 -4.07 -5.53 -14.10
CA SER A 150 -2.71 -6.03 -14.25
C SER A 150 -2.54 -6.81 -15.55
N ASP A 151 -1.31 -6.91 -16.04
CA ASP A 151 -0.97 -7.72 -17.22
C ASP A 151 -0.94 -9.24 -16.90
N MET A 152 -0.93 -9.61 -15.60
CA MET A 152 -1.09 -11.02 -15.22
C MET A 152 -2.53 -11.46 -15.36
N VAL A 153 -2.75 -12.72 -15.77
CA VAL A 153 -4.11 -13.27 -15.92
C VAL A 153 -4.44 -14.28 -14.82
N GLY A 154 -5.71 -14.26 -14.42
CA GLY A 154 -6.34 -15.16 -13.48
C GLY A 154 -7.36 -16.09 -14.13
N ASN A 155 -7.99 -16.97 -13.34
CA ASN A 155 -9.07 -17.86 -13.82
C ASN A 155 -10.38 -17.77 -13.01
N GLY A 156 -10.55 -16.78 -12.14
CA GLY A 156 -11.73 -16.70 -11.27
C GLY A 156 -11.62 -17.52 -9.99
N GLN A 157 -10.63 -18.41 -9.89
CA GLN A 157 -10.63 -19.53 -8.95
C GLN A 157 -9.34 -19.60 -8.11
N GLY A 158 -8.54 -18.53 -8.11
CA GLY A 158 -7.32 -18.41 -7.30
C GLY A 158 -6.26 -19.48 -7.58
N ASN A 159 -6.17 -20.04 -8.80
CA ASN A 159 -5.15 -21.05 -9.11
C ASN A 159 -4.73 -20.98 -10.57
N VAL A 160 -3.58 -20.36 -10.87
CA VAL A 160 -3.02 -20.38 -12.22
C VAL A 160 -1.50 -20.46 -12.18
N VAL A 161 -0.96 -21.66 -12.32
CA VAL A 161 0.13 -21.80 -13.28
C VAL A 161 -0.46 -22.42 -14.53
N GLN A 162 0.07 -22.00 -15.67
CA GLN A 162 -0.13 -22.61 -16.97
C GLN A 162 -0.51 -24.09 -16.85
N ARG A 163 -1.72 -24.42 -17.32
CA ARG A 163 -2.33 -25.77 -17.24
C ARG A 163 -1.37 -26.91 -17.59
N THR A 164 -0.39 -26.65 -18.45
CA THR A 164 0.69 -27.56 -18.86
C THR A 164 1.71 -27.84 -17.75
N VAL A 165 2.22 -26.82 -17.06
CA VAL A 165 3.23 -26.98 -16.00
C VAL A 165 2.59 -27.52 -14.71
N THR A 166 1.37 -27.09 -14.37
CA THR A 166 0.67 -27.57 -13.17
C THR A 166 0.24 -29.04 -13.25
N ARG A 167 -0.12 -29.56 -14.44
CA ARG A 167 -0.44 -31.00 -14.59
C ARG A 167 0.80 -31.88 -14.41
N ALA A 168 1.92 -31.49 -14.99
CA ALA A 168 3.19 -32.22 -14.82
C ALA A 168 3.68 -32.19 -13.36
N LEU A 169 3.53 -31.05 -12.67
CA LEU A 169 4.00 -30.90 -11.28
C LEU A 169 3.04 -31.49 -10.24
N ARG A 170 1.71 -31.47 -10.49
CA ARG A 170 0.74 -32.19 -9.65
C ARG A 170 0.91 -33.70 -9.73
N ALA A 171 1.30 -34.23 -10.89
CA ALA A 171 1.64 -35.65 -11.05
C ALA A 171 2.87 -36.06 -10.20
N LEU A 172 3.68 -35.09 -9.77
CA LEU A 172 4.84 -35.27 -8.89
C LEU A 172 4.57 -34.86 -7.43
N GLY A 173 3.31 -34.59 -7.06
CA GLY A 173 2.92 -34.29 -5.68
C GLY A 173 3.29 -32.89 -5.17
N LYS A 174 3.82 -31.98 -6.00
CA LYS A 174 4.22 -30.63 -5.57
C LYS A 174 3.05 -29.65 -5.66
N ARG A 175 2.61 -29.10 -4.53
CA ARG A 175 1.67 -27.95 -4.45
C ARG A 175 2.46 -26.63 -4.48
N ALA A 176 1.89 -25.61 -5.14
CA ALA A 176 2.36 -24.23 -5.25
C ALA A 176 3.88 -24.05 -5.45
N THR A 177 4.33 -23.96 -6.71
CA THR A 177 5.73 -23.60 -7.00
C THR A 177 5.92 -22.10 -6.85
N ASN A 178 6.98 -21.69 -6.14
CA ASN A 178 7.47 -20.33 -6.14
C ASN A 178 7.76 -19.90 -7.59
N VAL A 179 7.13 -18.79 -8.01
CA VAL A 179 7.25 -18.26 -9.37
C VAL A 179 8.19 -17.07 -9.37
N GLY A 180 8.09 -16.19 -8.36
CA GLY A 180 8.91 -14.99 -8.24
C GLY A 180 8.76 -14.04 -9.43
N ALA A 181 7.61 -14.08 -10.10
CA ALA A 181 7.31 -13.24 -11.26
C ALA A 181 6.66 -11.93 -10.82
N ASP A 182 6.92 -10.87 -11.58
CA ASP A 182 6.36 -9.54 -11.35
C ASP A 182 5.44 -9.15 -12.51
N ALA A 183 4.32 -8.51 -12.17
CA ALA A 183 3.40 -7.94 -13.13
C ALA A 183 3.06 -6.50 -12.73
N PRO A 184 3.07 -5.55 -13.66
CA PRO A 184 2.60 -4.21 -13.37
C PRO A 184 1.08 -4.24 -13.14
N PHE A 185 0.58 -3.31 -12.33
CA PHE A 185 -0.85 -3.04 -12.22
C PHE A 185 -1.12 -1.55 -12.13
N THR A 186 -2.34 -1.14 -12.48
CA THR A 186 -2.82 0.23 -12.36
C THR A 186 -4.19 0.27 -11.69
N VAL A 187 -4.40 1.22 -10.79
CA VAL A 187 -5.70 1.56 -10.20
C VAL A 187 -6.05 2.99 -10.56
N LYS A 188 -7.24 3.22 -11.11
CA LYS A 188 -7.78 4.56 -11.31
C LYS A 188 -8.46 5.06 -10.04
N ILE A 189 -8.05 6.22 -9.57
CA ILE A 189 -8.63 6.87 -8.39
C ILE A 189 -9.78 7.78 -8.83
N PRO A 190 -10.99 7.64 -8.26
CA PRO A 190 -12.13 8.50 -8.60
C PRO A 190 -11.87 9.97 -8.29
N ALA A 191 -12.44 10.86 -9.11
CA ALA A 191 -12.50 12.29 -8.82
C ALA A 191 -13.20 12.53 -7.47
N GLY A 192 -12.76 13.56 -6.74
CA GLY A 192 -13.35 13.89 -5.44
C GLY A 192 -13.00 12.94 -4.29
N THR A 193 -12.05 12.01 -4.48
CA THR A 193 -11.51 11.20 -3.39
C THR A 193 -10.92 12.13 -2.32
N THR A 194 -11.39 11.98 -1.08
CA THR A 194 -10.88 12.72 0.08
C THR A 194 -10.26 11.76 1.08
N CYS A 195 -9.14 12.14 1.67
CA CYS A 195 -8.38 11.32 2.60
C CYS A 195 -8.23 12.03 3.94
N THR A 196 -8.55 11.33 5.03
CA THR A 196 -8.51 11.88 6.40
C THR A 196 -7.62 11.07 7.34
N GLY A 197 -6.90 10.07 6.83
CA GLY A 197 -6.01 9.24 7.63
C GLY A 197 -4.88 10.04 8.26
N THR A 198 -4.58 9.70 9.51
CA THR A 198 -3.48 10.29 10.28
C THR A 198 -2.76 9.18 11.04
N ASP A 199 -1.43 9.23 11.05
CA ASP A 199 -0.61 8.31 11.82
C ASP A 199 0.51 9.08 12.54
N ALA A 200 0.47 9.05 13.86
CA ALA A 200 1.45 9.76 14.68
C ALA A 200 2.84 9.12 14.61
N THR A 201 2.94 7.82 14.32
CA THR A 201 4.22 7.11 14.27
C THR A 201 5.03 7.46 13.02
N SER A 202 4.39 7.50 11.86
CA SER A 202 5.02 7.96 10.60
C SER A 202 5.00 9.48 10.43
N GLY A 203 4.10 10.18 11.13
CA GLY A 203 3.82 11.61 10.91
C GLY A 203 2.98 11.89 9.66
N ALA A 204 2.53 10.85 8.95
CA ALA A 204 1.71 11.00 7.76
C ALA A 204 0.29 11.47 8.11
N THR A 205 -0.25 12.39 7.31
CA THR A 205 -1.60 12.95 7.45
C THR A 205 -2.29 13.00 6.09
N ASN A 206 -3.61 13.17 6.05
CA ASN A 206 -4.40 13.22 4.81
C ASN A 206 -4.16 12.06 3.84
N PHE A 207 -3.89 10.86 4.36
CA PHE A 207 -3.71 9.67 3.52
C PHE A 207 -4.97 8.80 3.53
N CYS A 208 -5.22 8.15 2.40
CA CYS A 208 -6.18 7.06 2.30
C CYS A 208 -5.41 5.74 2.40
N LEU A 209 -6.09 4.68 2.82
CA LEU A 209 -5.58 3.33 2.65
C LEU A 209 -6.29 2.66 1.48
N MET A 210 -5.55 2.02 0.60
CA MET A 210 -6.10 1.18 -0.45
C MET A 210 -5.68 -0.26 -0.24
N LYS A 211 -6.65 -1.15 -0.05
CA LYS A 211 -6.42 -2.59 -0.14
C LYS A 211 -6.34 -2.97 -1.61
N ILE A 212 -5.35 -3.75 -1.98
CA ILE A 212 -5.30 -4.46 -3.26
C ILE A 212 -5.16 -5.94 -2.95
N ALA A 213 -6.06 -6.77 -3.47
CA ALA A 213 -6.08 -8.20 -3.15
C ALA A 213 -6.55 -9.08 -4.30
N ASN A 214 -6.08 -10.33 -4.31
CA ASN A 214 -6.62 -11.37 -5.17
C ASN A 214 -7.75 -12.18 -4.50
N ASN A 215 -8.46 -13.00 -5.28
CA ASN A 215 -9.65 -13.74 -4.83
C ASN A 215 -9.38 -15.21 -4.46
N ASN A 216 -8.32 -15.46 -3.69
CA ASN A 216 -7.91 -16.82 -3.33
C ASN A 216 -8.65 -17.34 -2.08
N ASN A 217 -9.17 -18.58 -2.16
CA ASN A 217 -9.91 -19.24 -1.07
C ASN A 217 -9.07 -19.53 0.19
N ALA A 218 -7.75 -19.60 0.07
CA ALA A 218 -6.86 -19.74 1.22
C ALA A 218 -6.72 -18.42 2.02
N GLY A 219 -7.28 -17.34 1.49
CA GLY A 219 -7.30 -15.97 2.02
C GLY A 219 -7.04 -15.00 0.88
N PRO A 220 -7.78 -13.88 0.77
CA PRO A 220 -7.36 -12.81 -0.13
C PRO A 220 -5.93 -12.41 0.21
N PHE A 221 -5.02 -12.53 -0.75
CA PHE A 221 -3.63 -12.12 -0.60
C PHE A 221 -3.42 -10.78 -1.26
N GLY A 222 -2.52 -9.95 -0.73
CA GLY A 222 -2.14 -8.71 -1.40
C GLY A 222 -1.42 -7.75 -0.47
N GLY A 223 -1.96 -6.54 -0.34
CA GLY A 223 -1.42 -5.54 0.56
C GLY A 223 -2.32 -4.32 0.72
N SER A 224 -2.15 -3.62 1.85
CA SER A 224 -2.72 -2.30 2.08
C SER A 224 -1.63 -1.27 1.81
N ILE A 225 -1.89 -0.31 0.92
CA ILE A 225 -0.99 0.80 0.63
C ILE A 225 -1.58 2.11 1.17
N ALA A 226 -0.72 3.05 1.57
CA ALA A 226 -1.13 4.42 1.86
C ALA A 226 -0.84 5.32 0.65
N PHE A 227 -1.72 6.26 0.36
CA PHE A 227 -1.52 7.27 -0.67
C PHE A 227 -2.23 8.56 -0.30
N GLN A 228 -1.85 9.67 -0.93
CA GLN A 228 -2.44 10.99 -0.72
C GLN A 228 -2.95 11.55 -2.05
N VAL A 229 -3.96 12.40 -1.95
CA VAL A 229 -4.42 13.19 -3.10
C VAL A 229 -3.60 14.48 -3.16
N ALA A 230 -2.87 14.67 -4.25
CA ALA A 230 -2.02 15.83 -4.47
C ALA A 230 -2.83 17.12 -4.40
N GLY A 231 -2.29 18.14 -3.74
CA GLY A 231 -2.98 19.42 -3.57
C GLY A 231 -4.10 19.42 -2.51
N ALA A 232 -4.42 18.26 -1.90
CA ALA A 232 -5.18 18.19 -0.65
C ALA A 232 -4.27 18.57 0.54
N SER A 233 -3.64 19.75 0.48
CA SER A 233 -2.92 20.30 1.63
C SER A 233 -3.93 20.47 2.76
N THR A 234 -3.61 19.84 3.87
CA THR A 234 -4.02 20.24 5.22
C THR A 234 -4.12 21.76 5.28
N SER A 235 -5.28 22.30 5.66
CA SER A 235 -5.28 23.46 6.54
C SER A 235 -4.51 23.04 7.79
N SER A 236 -3.18 23.13 7.73
CA SER A 236 -2.38 23.16 8.93
C SER A 236 -2.92 24.33 9.74
N ASN A 237 -3.42 24.03 10.93
CA ASN A 237 -3.59 25.01 11.99
C ASN A 237 -2.17 25.47 12.40
N THR A 238 -1.48 26.17 11.51
CA THR A 238 -0.44 27.09 11.91
C THR A 238 -1.19 28.31 12.40
N THR A 239 -1.47 28.36 13.70
CA THR A 239 -1.61 29.63 14.39
C THR A 239 -0.44 30.48 13.93
N ALA A 240 -0.72 31.47 13.08
CA ALA A 240 0.29 32.36 12.57
C ALA A 240 0.89 33.06 13.79
N ALA A 241 2.09 32.65 14.19
CA ALA A 241 2.96 33.51 14.97
C ALA A 241 3.26 34.70 14.05
N ALA A 242 2.50 35.77 14.24
CA ALA A 242 2.71 37.04 13.59
C ALA A 242 4.07 37.60 14.02
N THR A 243 5.13 37.23 13.31
CA THR A 243 6.44 37.87 13.46
C THR A 243 6.46 39.07 12.53
N THR A 244 6.12 40.21 13.11
CA THR A 244 6.31 41.57 12.62
C THR A 244 7.76 41.80 12.18
N ALA A 245 8.11 41.49 10.93
CA ALA A 245 9.48 41.72 10.43
C ALA A 245 9.56 41.90 8.91
N THR A 246 8.63 42.60 8.25
CA THR A 246 8.85 42.99 6.84
C THR A 246 8.11 44.27 6.42
N GLN A 247 8.09 45.31 7.27
CA GLN A 247 7.64 46.65 6.85
C GLN A 247 8.59 47.81 7.23
N ALA A 248 9.80 47.52 7.71
CA ALA A 248 10.78 48.59 8.01
C ALA A 248 11.64 49.01 6.80
N ASN A 249 11.77 48.17 5.75
CA ASN A 249 12.72 48.43 4.66
C ASN A 249 12.16 49.16 3.43
N ALA A 250 10.85 49.38 3.33
CA ALA A 250 10.27 50.13 2.21
C ALA A 250 10.24 51.65 2.43
N LYS A 251 10.41 52.14 3.67
CA LYS A 251 10.38 53.58 3.99
C LYS A 251 11.76 54.26 3.91
N ALA A 252 12.86 53.51 4.07
CA ALA A 252 14.22 54.06 4.00
C ALA A 252 14.69 54.33 2.55
N ALA A 253 14.21 53.56 1.56
CA ALA A 253 14.62 53.74 0.16
C ALA A 253 13.99 54.97 -0.52
N LYS A 254 12.93 55.57 0.06
CA LYS A 254 12.24 56.74 -0.50
C LYS A 254 12.77 58.08 0.06
N ALA A 255 13.48 58.07 1.20
CA ALA A 255 14.08 59.27 1.79
C ALA A 255 15.45 59.64 1.17
N GLY A 256 16.22 58.65 0.69
CA GLY A 256 17.55 58.88 0.08
C GLY A 256 17.53 59.47 -1.33
N LYS A 257 16.42 59.36 -2.08
CA LYS A 257 16.31 59.91 -3.44
C LYS A 257 15.92 61.39 -3.49
N THR A 258 15.31 61.92 -2.44
CA THR A 258 14.93 63.34 -2.38
C THR A 258 16.11 64.22 -1.94
N ALA A 259 16.95 63.75 -1.00
CA ALA A 259 18.10 64.51 -0.49
C ALA A 259 19.24 64.69 -1.51
N ARG A 260 19.42 63.77 -2.47
CA ARG A 260 20.50 63.86 -3.47
C ARG A 260 20.21 64.84 -4.61
N ARG A 261 18.95 65.26 -4.77
CA ARG A 261 18.53 66.15 -5.87
C ARG A 261 18.63 67.64 -5.49
N GLU A 262 18.75 67.95 -4.20
CA GLU A 262 18.87 69.32 -3.69
C GLU A 262 20.34 69.81 -3.58
N GLN A 263 21.32 68.89 -3.61
CA GLN A 263 22.76 69.22 -3.53
C GLN A 263 23.47 69.37 -4.89
N MET A 264 22.77 69.22 -6.03
CA MET A 264 23.36 69.46 -7.37
C MET A 264 22.90 70.77 -8.03
N PHE A 265 22.23 71.66 -7.29
CA PHE A 265 21.82 73.00 -7.78
C PHE A 265 22.43 74.17 -6.98
N LYS A 266 23.43 73.89 -6.14
CA LYS A 266 24.27 74.91 -5.50
C LYS A 266 25.75 74.49 -5.55
N ALA A 267 26.34 74.62 -6.73
CA ALA A 267 27.77 74.84 -6.95
C ALA A 267 27.93 75.40 -8.36
#